data_AF-A0A4R5MEF7-F1
#
_entry.id   AF-A0A4R5MEF7-F1
#
_cell.length_a   1.000
_cell.length_b   1.000
_cell.length_c   1.000
_cell.angle_alpha   90.00
_cell.angle_beta   90.00
_cell.angle_gamma   90.00
#
_symmetry.space_group_name_H-M   'P 1'
#
loop_
_entity.id
_entity.type
_entity.pdbx_description
1 polymer ?
#
loop_
_entity_poly.entity_id
_entity_poly.type
_entity_poly.pdbx_seq_one_letter_code
_entity_poly.pdbx_strand_id
1 'polypeptide(L)'
;MIKKAASTTPAQAATHRVATKKPSRPGAGVPTPPIPAGSAAPSGAAPRERRQRVQSAQTGMAVLKGLARLGGRASLSNLAGYVSESPAKVHRYLVSLIEEGLVVQDSATQQYLLGAEAMMIGVAAMRQADPVRAAEPALVRLREALEVTSFVAVMGNMGPTIVRFEEPGLPVTVNVRVGSVMSLLWSSTGRVFLGLLDDSRVLALAQEEFRHAAPALRALLEADEARDGTDNETLSHAGAPVNSLRRAVQAEVEAHRCASVKDTNLKGISAVSAPLFDHTGRLCAVLTALGATGGFDASPEGPVADALRREAAAASALLGYAPPATRAA
;
A
#
# COMPACT_ATOMS: atom_id res chain seq x y z
N MET A 1 0.91 -33.14 -50.84
CA MET A 1 -0.33 -33.17 -51.64
C MET A 1 -1.28 -34.19 -51.02
N ILE A 2 -2.32 -33.73 -50.32
CA ILE A 2 -3.60 -34.41 -50.04
C ILE A 2 -4.52 -33.29 -49.54
N LYS A 3 -5.52 -32.93 -50.34
CA LYS A 3 -6.60 -31.99 -49.99
C LYS A 3 -7.65 -32.77 -49.22
N LYS A 4 -8.09 -32.29 -48.06
CA LYS A 4 -9.35 -32.72 -47.44
C LYS A 4 -10.08 -31.47 -46.93
N ALA A 5 -11.21 -31.21 -47.57
CA ALA A 5 -12.18 -30.18 -47.21
C ALA A 5 -13.13 -30.71 -46.12
N ALA A 6 -13.46 -29.86 -45.15
CA ALA A 6 -14.59 -29.99 -44.23
C ALA A 6 -15.00 -28.56 -43.87
N SER A 7 -16.00 -28.00 -44.55
CA SER A 7 -17.42 -28.01 -44.16
C SER A 7 -17.70 -27.09 -42.96
N THR A 8 -17.82 -25.80 -43.29
CA THR A 8 -18.31 -24.71 -42.46
C THR A 8 -19.81 -24.88 -42.24
N THR A 9 -20.26 -24.98 -40.98
CA THR A 9 -21.68 -24.84 -40.59
C THR A 9 -21.81 -23.58 -39.75
N PRO A 10 -22.72 -22.63 -40.07
CA PRO A 10 -22.86 -21.38 -39.33
C PRO A 10 -23.75 -21.56 -38.09
N ALA A 11 -23.28 -21.06 -36.94
CA ALA A 11 -24.05 -21.00 -35.70
C ALA A 11 -25.12 -19.91 -35.80
N GLN A 12 -26.37 -20.31 -35.50
CA GLN A 12 -27.58 -19.52 -35.60
C GLN A 12 -27.65 -18.43 -34.52
N ALA A 13 -28.05 -17.23 -34.95
CA ALA A 13 -28.35 -16.08 -34.11
C ALA A 13 -29.72 -16.27 -33.42
N ALA A 14 -29.73 -16.26 -32.09
CA ALA A 14 -30.95 -16.25 -31.29
C ALA A 14 -31.51 -14.81 -31.24
N THR A 15 -32.68 -14.63 -31.86
CA THR A 15 -33.47 -13.40 -31.87
C THR A 15 -34.41 -13.39 -30.65
N HIS A 16 -34.15 -12.50 -29.69
CA HIS A 16 -35.10 -12.24 -28.60
C HIS A 16 -36.23 -11.32 -29.09
N ARG A 17 -37.43 -11.90 -29.19
CA ARG A 17 -38.69 -11.22 -29.54
C ARG A 17 -39.14 -10.31 -28.39
N VAL A 18 -39.26 -9.02 -28.70
CA VAL A 18 -39.93 -7.99 -27.89
C VAL A 18 -41.45 -8.21 -27.99
N ALA A 19 -42.12 -8.41 -26.83
CA ALA A 19 -43.57 -8.47 -26.75
C ALA A 19 -44.13 -7.07 -26.44
N THR A 20 -44.92 -6.55 -27.37
CA THR A 20 -45.64 -5.28 -27.29
C THR A 20 -47.01 -5.48 -26.63
N LYS A 21 -47.34 -4.69 -25.59
CA LYS A 21 -48.70 -4.60 -25.02
C LYS A 21 -49.23 -3.17 -25.19
N LYS A 22 -50.34 -3.05 -25.94
CA LYS A 22 -51.10 -1.80 -26.21
C LYS A 22 -52.18 -1.56 -25.12
N PRO A 23 -52.90 -0.42 -25.09
CA PRO A 23 -53.10 0.38 -23.87
C PRO A 23 -54.54 0.33 -23.33
N SER A 24 -54.72 0.71 -22.06
CA SER A 24 -56.03 0.98 -21.45
C SER A 24 -56.07 2.41 -20.88
N ARG A 25 -57.10 3.18 -21.25
CA ARG A 25 -57.50 4.52 -20.74
C ARG A 25 -58.92 4.39 -20.14
N PRO A 26 -59.48 5.41 -19.46
CA PRO A 26 -58.96 6.18 -18.31
C PRO A 26 -59.99 6.18 -17.15
N GLY A 27 -59.56 6.43 -15.91
CA GLY A 27 -60.48 6.48 -14.77
C GLY A 27 -60.03 7.42 -13.65
N ALA A 28 -60.79 8.51 -13.52
CA ALA A 28 -61.09 9.36 -12.36
C ALA A 28 -60.01 9.67 -11.31
N GLY A 29 -59.76 10.97 -11.13
CA GLY A 29 -58.83 11.54 -10.16
C GLY A 29 -59.20 11.31 -8.69
N VAL A 30 -58.17 11.35 -7.85
CA VAL A 30 -58.25 11.49 -6.40
C VAL A 30 -57.14 12.45 -5.97
N PRO A 31 -57.38 13.38 -5.00
CA PRO A 31 -56.53 14.53 -4.74
C PRO A 31 -55.27 14.16 -3.95
N THR A 32 -54.18 14.87 -4.23
CA THR A 32 -52.94 14.84 -3.45
C THR A 32 -53.18 15.41 -2.04
N PRO A 33 -52.86 14.69 -0.95
CA PRO A 33 -52.93 15.24 0.40
C PRO A 33 -51.76 16.22 0.66
N PRO A 34 -51.94 17.22 1.54
CA PRO A 34 -50.93 18.25 1.79
C PRO A 34 -49.72 17.69 2.54
N ILE A 35 -48.55 18.20 2.21
CA ILE A 35 -47.28 17.95 2.91
C ILE A 35 -47.38 18.58 4.32
N PRO A 36 -47.25 17.83 5.42
CA PRO A 36 -47.15 18.45 6.73
C PRO A 36 -45.76 19.09 6.89
N ALA A 37 -45.76 20.39 7.11
CA ALA A 37 -44.60 21.12 7.58
C ALA A 37 -44.29 20.71 9.04
N GLY A 38 -43.03 20.38 9.30
CA GLY A 38 -42.46 20.34 10.64
C GLY A 38 -42.51 18.98 11.35
N SER A 39 -41.40 18.25 11.32
CA SER A 39 -40.96 17.49 12.48
C SER A 39 -39.44 17.53 12.56
N ALA A 40 -38.96 17.84 13.75
CA ALA A 40 -37.59 18.22 14.07
C ALA A 40 -36.55 17.18 13.61
N ALA A 41 -35.38 17.70 13.26
CA ALA A 41 -34.16 16.91 13.10
C ALA A 41 -33.97 15.93 14.27
N PRO A 42 -33.44 14.72 14.04
CA PRO A 42 -33.00 13.87 15.14
C PRO A 42 -31.87 14.57 15.89
N SER A 43 -32.26 15.22 16.98
CA SER A 43 -31.41 15.75 18.04
C SER A 43 -30.55 14.62 18.60
N GLY A 44 -29.24 14.91 18.72
CA GLY A 44 -28.34 14.26 19.66
C GLY A 44 -28.10 12.77 19.41
N ALA A 45 -27.03 12.45 18.66
CA ALA A 45 -26.34 11.20 18.91
C ALA A 45 -25.96 11.17 20.40
N ALA A 46 -26.66 10.35 21.18
CA ALA A 46 -26.36 10.13 22.58
C ALA A 46 -24.85 9.84 22.74
N PRO A 47 -24.18 10.36 23.78
CA PRO A 47 -22.77 10.08 23.99
C PRO A 47 -22.62 8.56 24.06
N ARG A 48 -21.86 7.99 23.13
CA ARG A 48 -21.49 6.57 23.17
C ARG A 48 -20.99 6.29 24.59
N GLU A 49 -21.76 5.51 25.33
CA GLU A 49 -21.44 5.07 26.68
C GLU A 49 -19.96 4.71 26.73
N ARG A 50 -19.21 5.44 27.55
CA ARG A 50 -17.76 5.36 27.62
C ARG A 50 -17.40 3.97 28.14
N ARG A 51 -17.24 2.99 27.23
CA ARG A 51 -16.91 1.59 27.51
C ARG A 51 -15.93 1.53 28.68
N GLN A 52 -16.35 0.93 29.79
CA GLN A 52 -15.61 0.91 31.04
C GLN A 52 -14.26 0.22 30.79
N ARG A 53 -13.18 1.02 30.77
CA ARG A 53 -11.83 0.54 30.49
C ARG A 53 -11.29 -0.15 31.73
N VAL A 54 -10.80 -1.39 31.58
CA VAL A 54 -10.16 -2.12 32.67
C VAL A 54 -8.71 -1.67 32.80
N GLN A 55 -8.41 -0.92 33.87
CA GLN A 55 -7.09 -0.31 34.08
C GLN A 55 -5.97 -1.35 34.15
N SER A 56 -6.20 -2.50 34.77
CA SER A 56 -5.18 -3.57 34.88
C SER A 56 -4.78 -4.13 33.53
N ALA A 57 -5.74 -4.32 32.61
CA ALA A 57 -5.46 -4.76 31.25
C ALA A 57 -4.59 -3.74 30.48
N GLN A 58 -4.83 -2.44 30.69
CA GLN A 58 -4.04 -1.39 30.07
C GLN A 58 -2.60 -1.38 30.58
N THR A 59 -2.40 -1.45 31.90
CA THR A 59 -1.04 -1.45 32.48
C THR A 59 -0.28 -2.73 32.12
N GLY A 60 -0.92 -3.90 32.19
CA GLY A 60 -0.30 -5.17 31.77
C GLY A 60 0.18 -5.12 30.31
N MET A 61 -0.67 -4.60 29.42
CA MET A 61 -0.31 -4.40 28.02
C MET A 61 0.81 -3.35 27.83
N ALA A 62 0.83 -2.29 28.64
CA ALA A 62 1.90 -1.30 28.59
C ALA A 62 3.25 -1.91 28.99
N VAL A 63 3.28 -2.77 30.01
CA VAL A 63 4.49 -3.51 30.43
C VAL A 63 4.97 -4.44 29.32
N LEU A 64 4.08 -5.25 28.72
CA LEU A 64 4.43 -6.16 27.62
C LEU A 64 4.97 -5.40 26.39
N LYS A 65 4.28 -4.31 25.98
CA LYS A 65 4.73 -3.44 24.88
C LYS A 65 6.05 -2.73 25.20
N GLY A 66 6.24 -2.31 26.45
CA GLY A 66 7.48 -1.70 26.91
C GLY A 66 8.66 -2.67 26.79
N LEU A 67 8.47 -3.91 27.23
CA LEU A 67 9.48 -4.95 27.09
C LEU A 67 9.84 -5.21 25.62
N ALA A 68 8.83 -5.31 24.74
CA ALA A 68 9.05 -5.47 23.31
C ALA A 68 9.85 -4.30 22.70
N ARG A 69 9.55 -3.04 23.07
CA ARG A 69 10.25 -1.84 22.59
C ARG A 69 11.69 -1.71 23.12
N LEU A 70 11.99 -2.31 24.27
CA LEU A 70 13.35 -2.42 24.81
C LEU A 70 14.16 -3.56 24.17
N GLY A 71 13.70 -4.13 23.04
CA GLY A 71 14.39 -5.22 22.35
C GLY A 71 14.04 -6.60 22.91
N GLY A 72 12.92 -6.72 23.62
CA GLY A 72 12.43 -7.99 24.17
C GLY A 72 13.19 -8.49 25.39
N ARG A 73 14.04 -7.65 25.99
CA ARG A 73 14.80 -7.94 27.22
C ARG A 73 14.98 -6.67 28.06
N ALA A 74 14.73 -6.75 29.37
CA ALA A 74 14.96 -5.61 30.28
C ALA A 74 15.08 -6.03 31.75
N SER A 75 15.81 -5.24 32.54
CA SER A 75 15.68 -5.29 34.00
C SER A 75 14.37 -4.66 34.46
N LEU A 76 13.93 -4.99 35.68
CA LEU A 76 12.73 -4.38 36.28
C LEU A 76 12.83 -2.85 36.33
N SER A 77 13.98 -2.32 36.73
CA SER A 77 14.20 -0.87 36.85
C SER A 77 14.12 -0.15 35.50
N ASN A 78 14.75 -0.71 34.48
CA ASN A 78 14.72 -0.13 33.13
C ASN A 78 13.29 -0.18 32.55
N LEU A 79 12.60 -1.31 32.69
CA LEU A 79 11.22 -1.45 32.21
C LEU A 79 10.26 -0.51 32.94
N ALA A 80 10.37 -0.41 34.27
CA ALA A 80 9.55 0.50 35.08
C ALA A 80 9.78 1.97 34.72
N GLY A 81 11.04 2.37 34.52
CA GLY A 81 11.38 3.69 34.01
C GLY A 81 10.79 3.96 32.63
N TYR A 82 10.87 2.98 31.72
CA TYR A 82 10.34 3.10 30.36
C TYR A 82 8.81 3.29 30.31
N VAL A 83 8.07 2.59 31.18
CA VAL A 83 6.60 2.71 31.23
C VAL A 83 6.10 3.79 32.20
N SER A 84 7.02 4.52 32.86
CA SER A 84 6.71 5.56 33.85
C SER A 84 5.83 5.06 35.02
N GLU A 85 6.14 3.88 35.56
CA GLU A 85 5.41 3.26 36.67
C GLU A 85 6.37 2.79 37.78
N SER A 86 5.86 2.53 38.98
CA SER A 86 6.72 2.05 40.09
C SER A 86 7.19 0.60 39.86
N PRO A 87 8.44 0.25 40.26
CA PRO A 87 8.94 -1.12 40.14
C PRO A 87 8.03 -2.18 40.79
N ALA A 88 7.47 -1.88 41.97
CA ALA A 88 6.55 -2.78 42.66
C ALA A 88 5.27 -3.05 41.85
N LYS A 89 4.74 -2.01 41.19
CA LYS A 89 3.55 -2.15 40.33
C LYS A 89 3.87 -2.97 39.08
N VAL A 90 4.98 -2.68 38.40
CA VAL A 90 5.41 -3.41 37.20
C VAL A 90 5.69 -4.88 37.52
N HIS A 91 6.37 -5.17 38.63
CA HIS A 91 6.62 -6.54 39.09
C HIS A 91 5.33 -7.35 39.23
N ARG A 92 4.28 -6.76 39.84
CA ARG A 92 2.98 -7.44 39.98
C ARG A 92 2.37 -7.84 38.64
N TYR A 93 2.52 -7.03 37.60
CA TYR A 93 2.06 -7.38 36.24
C TYR A 93 2.98 -8.41 35.58
N LEU A 94 4.29 -8.34 35.80
CA LEU A 94 5.25 -9.32 35.26
C LEU A 94 4.98 -10.72 35.81
N VAL A 95 4.61 -10.87 37.08
CA VAL A 95 4.22 -12.17 37.66
C VAL A 95 3.08 -12.79 36.84
N SER A 96 1.99 -12.06 36.62
CA SER A 96 0.87 -12.56 35.81
C SER A 96 1.27 -12.83 34.35
N LEU A 97 2.12 -11.99 33.75
CA LEU A 97 2.61 -12.23 32.39
C LEU A 97 3.53 -13.45 32.29
N ILE A 98 4.24 -13.80 33.37
CA ILE A 98 5.05 -15.02 33.48
C ILE A 98 4.16 -16.25 33.61
N GLU A 99 3.12 -16.19 34.44
CA GLU A 99 2.14 -17.26 34.59
C GLU A 99 1.46 -17.60 33.25
N GLU A 100 1.16 -16.60 32.43
CA GLU A 100 0.58 -16.76 31.09
C GLU A 100 1.63 -17.06 29.99
N GLY A 101 2.92 -17.20 30.34
CA GLY A 101 3.99 -17.53 29.39
C GLY A 101 4.35 -16.43 28.38
N LEU A 102 3.80 -15.22 28.55
CA LEU A 102 4.09 -14.04 27.71
C LEU A 102 5.45 -13.42 28.04
N VAL A 103 5.91 -13.61 29.28
CA VAL A 103 7.21 -13.15 29.78
C VAL A 103 7.91 -14.33 30.46
N VAL A 104 9.24 -14.35 30.42
CA VAL A 104 10.05 -15.24 31.25
C VAL A 104 11.08 -14.43 31.99
N GLN A 105 11.51 -14.89 33.16
CA GLN A 105 12.62 -14.29 33.89
C GLN A 105 13.84 -15.21 33.77
N ASP A 106 14.95 -14.67 33.28
CA ASP A 106 16.22 -15.39 33.22
C ASP A 106 16.80 -15.53 34.63
N SER A 107 17.07 -16.76 35.06
CA SER A 107 17.49 -17.05 36.43
C SER A 107 18.90 -16.54 36.74
N ALA A 108 19.78 -16.42 35.75
CA ALA A 108 21.17 -15.99 35.93
C ALA A 108 21.30 -14.47 35.98
N THR A 109 20.56 -13.77 35.13
CA THR A 109 20.66 -12.31 34.93
C THR A 109 19.53 -11.52 35.59
N GLN A 110 18.46 -12.21 36.03
CA GLN A 110 17.24 -11.62 36.59
C GLN A 110 16.53 -10.66 35.63
N GLN A 111 16.87 -10.70 34.33
CA GLN A 111 16.21 -9.92 33.30
C GLN A 111 14.91 -10.60 32.88
N TYR A 112 13.93 -9.79 32.51
CA TYR A 112 12.68 -10.25 31.91
C TYR A 112 12.85 -10.29 30.40
N LEU A 113 12.35 -11.35 29.76
CA LEU A 113 12.36 -11.56 28.32
C LEU A 113 10.95 -11.87 27.82
N LEU A 114 10.69 -11.64 26.54
CA LEU A 114 9.47 -12.14 25.91
C LEU A 114 9.48 -13.68 25.92
N GLY A 115 8.39 -14.29 26.38
CA GLY A 115 8.20 -15.73 26.42
C GLY A 115 7.70 -16.30 25.10
N ALA A 116 7.59 -17.63 25.02
CA ALA A 116 7.16 -18.34 23.82
C ALA A 116 5.72 -17.98 23.38
N GLU A 117 4.82 -17.68 24.33
CA GLU A 117 3.44 -17.30 24.00
C GLU A 117 3.39 -15.98 23.22
N ALA A 118 4.27 -15.02 23.57
CA ALA A 118 4.38 -13.77 22.83
C ALA A 118 4.80 -14.00 21.37
N MET A 119 5.68 -14.98 21.12
CA MET A 119 6.08 -15.39 19.77
C MET A 119 4.90 -16.01 19.01
N MET A 120 4.12 -16.89 19.65
CA MET A 120 2.96 -17.53 19.02
C MET A 120 1.90 -16.51 18.59
N ILE A 121 1.58 -15.55 19.46
CA ILE A 121 0.69 -14.42 19.13
C ILE A 121 1.28 -13.60 17.97
N GLY A 122 2.58 -13.31 18.01
CA GLY A 122 3.28 -12.58 16.96
C GLY A 122 3.16 -13.27 15.60
N VAL A 123 3.44 -14.57 15.52
CA VAL A 123 3.32 -15.37 14.29
C VAL A 123 1.87 -15.40 13.79
N ALA A 124 0.89 -15.54 14.69
CA ALA A 124 -0.52 -15.52 14.33
C ALA A 124 -0.97 -14.16 13.77
N ALA A 125 -0.42 -13.05 14.29
CA ALA A 125 -0.65 -11.71 13.76
C ALA A 125 0.04 -11.52 12.40
N MET A 126 1.28 -11.98 12.23
CA MET A 126 2.02 -11.89 10.97
C MET A 126 1.32 -12.62 9.83
N ARG A 127 0.67 -13.77 10.10
CA ARG A 127 -0.13 -14.50 9.10
C ARG A 127 -1.32 -13.69 8.56
N GLN A 128 -1.75 -12.66 9.28
CA GLN A 128 -2.88 -11.80 8.90
C GLN A 128 -2.42 -10.50 8.23
N ALA A 129 -1.11 -10.20 8.24
CA ALA A 129 -0.54 -9.00 7.64
C ALA A 129 -0.48 -9.15 6.10
N ASP A 130 -1.62 -8.96 5.46
CA ASP A 130 -1.76 -8.96 4.01
C ASP A 130 -1.70 -7.52 3.47
N PRO A 131 -0.67 -7.15 2.68
CA PRO A 131 -0.52 -5.79 2.17
C PRO A 131 -1.65 -5.37 1.23
N VAL A 132 -2.28 -6.31 0.53
CA VAL A 132 -3.40 -6.03 -0.36
C VAL A 132 -4.62 -5.62 0.46
N ARG A 133 -4.97 -6.40 1.48
CA ARG A 133 -6.09 -6.09 2.38
C ARG A 133 -5.85 -4.82 3.19
N ALA A 134 -4.62 -4.56 3.60
CA ALA A 134 -4.26 -3.32 4.31
C ALA A 134 -4.46 -2.07 3.43
N ALA A 135 -4.28 -2.19 2.12
CA ALA A 135 -4.37 -1.10 1.16
C ALA A 135 -5.78 -0.89 0.55
N GLU A 136 -6.68 -1.87 0.62
CA GLU A 136 -8.04 -1.77 0.08
C GLU A 136 -8.80 -0.52 0.55
N PRO A 137 -8.83 -0.17 1.86
CA PRO A 137 -9.53 1.04 2.31
C PRO A 137 -8.91 2.34 1.79
N ALA A 138 -7.60 2.34 1.53
CA ALA A 138 -6.90 3.49 0.97
C ALA A 138 -7.32 3.75 -0.48
N LEU A 139 -7.50 2.71 -1.29
CA LEU A 139 -7.97 2.86 -2.67
C LEU A 139 -9.35 3.54 -2.74
N VAL A 140 -10.28 3.14 -1.87
CA VAL A 140 -11.62 3.74 -1.80
C VAL A 140 -11.53 5.22 -1.42
N ARG A 141 -10.75 5.56 -0.39
CA ARG A 141 -10.59 6.96 0.03
C ARG A 141 -9.90 7.84 -1.02
N LEU A 142 -8.90 7.31 -1.72
CA LEU A 142 -8.22 8.02 -2.80
C LEU A 142 -9.15 8.30 -3.97
N ARG A 143 -9.96 7.30 -4.36
CA ARG A 143 -11.00 7.46 -5.38
C ARG A 143 -11.99 8.54 -5.00
N GLU A 144 -12.50 8.52 -3.76
CA GLU A 144 -13.49 9.50 -3.27
C GLU A 144 -12.93 10.91 -3.15
N ALA A 145 -11.67 11.05 -2.73
CA ALA A 145 -11.06 12.36 -2.47
C ALA A 145 -10.45 13.01 -3.71
N LEU A 146 -9.93 12.23 -4.65
CA LEU A 146 -9.13 12.74 -5.77
C LEU A 146 -9.77 12.48 -7.14
N GLU A 147 -10.78 11.61 -7.22
CA GLU A 147 -11.40 11.18 -8.49
C GLU A 147 -10.38 10.65 -9.53
N VAL A 148 -9.27 10.08 -9.05
CA VAL A 148 -8.22 9.47 -9.89
C VAL A 148 -8.28 7.94 -9.85
N THR A 149 -7.73 7.31 -10.89
CA THR A 149 -7.55 5.85 -10.89
C THR A 149 -6.43 5.50 -9.93
N SER A 150 -6.69 4.56 -9.02
CA SER A 150 -5.71 4.12 -8.03
C SER A 150 -5.63 2.60 -7.97
N PHE A 151 -4.46 2.06 -7.69
CA PHE A 151 -4.26 0.61 -7.63
C PHE A 151 -3.12 0.21 -6.71
N VAL A 152 -3.10 -1.06 -6.33
CA VAL A 152 -2.04 -1.70 -5.55
C VAL A 152 -1.35 -2.73 -6.43
N ALA A 153 -0.02 -2.69 -6.41
CA ALA A 153 0.82 -3.67 -7.09
C ALA A 153 1.78 -4.36 -6.11
N VAL A 154 2.13 -5.60 -6.44
CA VAL A 154 3.15 -6.40 -5.74
C VAL A 154 4.21 -6.85 -6.74
N MET A 155 5.43 -7.13 -6.29
CA MET A 155 6.47 -7.65 -7.16
C MET A 155 6.18 -9.11 -7.52
N GLY A 156 5.83 -9.38 -8.78
CA GLY A 156 5.67 -10.72 -9.34
C GLY A 156 6.98 -11.27 -9.89
N ASN A 157 6.91 -12.47 -10.51
CA ASN A 157 8.06 -13.09 -11.18
C ASN A 157 8.46 -12.37 -12.49
N MET A 158 7.52 -11.70 -13.14
CA MET A 158 7.73 -10.98 -14.40
C MET A 158 7.84 -9.45 -14.23
N GLY A 159 7.72 -8.95 -13.00
CA GLY A 159 7.70 -7.52 -12.72
C GLY A 159 6.57 -7.10 -11.76
N PRO A 160 6.46 -5.80 -11.47
CA PRO A 160 5.38 -5.24 -10.66
C PRO A 160 4.02 -5.59 -11.28
N THR A 161 3.15 -6.24 -10.53
CA THR A 161 1.85 -6.74 -11.03
C THR A 161 0.72 -6.15 -10.22
N ILE A 162 -0.29 -5.61 -10.91
CA ILE A 162 -1.46 -5.04 -10.27
C ILE A 162 -2.35 -6.14 -9.70
N VAL A 163 -2.68 -6.03 -8.42
CA VAL A 163 -3.48 -7.03 -7.71
C VAL A 163 -4.83 -6.49 -7.25
N ARG A 164 -4.95 -5.16 -7.08
CA ARG A 164 -6.22 -4.46 -6.80
C ARG A 164 -6.24 -3.11 -7.48
N PHE A 165 -7.42 -2.67 -7.86
CA PHE A 165 -7.61 -1.57 -8.81
C PHE A 165 -8.97 -0.92 -8.56
N GLU A 166 -9.00 0.40 -8.45
CA GLU A 166 -10.20 1.21 -8.25
C GLU A 166 -10.24 2.36 -9.25
N GLU A 167 -11.38 2.49 -9.95
CA GLU A 167 -11.61 3.50 -10.98
C GLU A 167 -12.63 4.56 -10.52
N PRO A 168 -12.42 5.84 -10.85
CA PRO A 168 -13.43 6.87 -10.67
C PRO A 168 -14.59 6.67 -11.67
N GLY A 169 -15.69 7.41 -11.49
CA GLY A 169 -16.86 7.29 -12.37
C GLY A 169 -16.59 7.71 -13.83
N LEU A 170 -15.59 8.55 -14.07
CA LEU A 170 -15.12 8.98 -15.39
C LEU A 170 -13.64 8.63 -15.55
N PRO A 171 -13.30 7.34 -15.83
CA PRO A 171 -11.92 6.92 -15.90
C PRO A 171 -11.24 7.48 -17.15
N VAL A 172 -9.98 7.88 -17.01
CA VAL A 172 -9.08 8.04 -18.16
C VAL A 172 -8.89 6.65 -18.75
N THR A 173 -9.13 6.48 -20.06
CA THR A 173 -9.00 5.18 -20.73
C THR A 173 -7.54 4.75 -20.77
N VAL A 174 -7.08 4.12 -19.70
CA VAL A 174 -5.77 3.48 -19.59
C VAL A 174 -6.03 1.98 -19.65
N ASN A 175 -5.40 1.27 -20.59
CA ASN A 175 -5.60 -0.18 -20.75
C ASN A 175 -4.83 -0.97 -19.69
N VAL A 176 -5.09 -0.69 -18.42
CA VAL A 176 -4.45 -1.29 -17.25
C VAL A 176 -5.54 -1.89 -16.38
N ARG A 177 -5.33 -3.11 -15.91
CA ARG A 177 -6.30 -3.89 -15.15
C ARG A 177 -5.58 -4.76 -14.12
N VAL A 178 -6.34 -5.40 -13.23
CA VAL A 178 -5.78 -6.46 -12.37
C VAL A 178 -5.11 -7.53 -13.24
N GLY A 179 -3.89 -7.90 -12.86
CA GLY A 179 -3.02 -8.81 -13.61
C GLY A 179 -2.11 -8.14 -14.64
N SER A 180 -2.26 -6.83 -14.91
CA SER A 180 -1.30 -6.09 -15.73
C SER A 180 0.07 -6.02 -15.04
N VAL A 181 1.13 -6.28 -15.82
CA VAL A 181 2.52 -6.13 -15.39
C VAL A 181 3.04 -4.77 -15.83
N MET A 182 3.56 -4.00 -14.88
CA MET A 182 4.09 -2.66 -15.11
C MET A 182 5.58 -2.71 -15.41
N SER A 183 6.04 -1.79 -16.24
CA SER A 183 7.46 -1.56 -16.51
C SER A 183 8.25 -1.23 -15.24
N LEU A 184 9.44 -1.81 -15.05
CA LEU A 184 10.36 -1.46 -13.96
C LEU A 184 11.01 -0.08 -14.18
N LEU A 185 11.24 0.29 -15.43
CA LEU A 185 11.99 1.50 -15.80
C LEU A 185 11.12 2.72 -16.08
N TRP A 186 9.93 2.50 -16.62
CA TRP A 186 9.10 3.54 -17.21
C TRP A 186 7.87 3.88 -16.39
N SER A 187 7.46 3.00 -15.45
CA SER A 187 6.34 3.27 -14.53
C SER A 187 6.83 3.75 -13.16
N SER A 188 6.07 4.62 -12.47
CA SER A 188 6.41 5.01 -11.10
C SER A 188 6.34 3.81 -10.15
N THR A 189 5.38 2.90 -10.35
CA THR A 189 5.23 1.68 -9.56
C THR A 189 6.50 0.83 -9.62
N GLY A 190 6.99 0.58 -10.84
CA GLY A 190 8.19 -0.24 -11.05
C GLY A 190 9.46 0.44 -10.61
N ARG A 191 9.56 1.76 -10.74
CA ARG A 191 10.66 2.55 -10.19
C ARG A 191 10.76 2.40 -8.68
N VAL A 192 9.64 2.46 -7.94
CA VAL A 192 9.64 2.22 -6.48
C VAL A 192 10.16 0.82 -6.15
N PHE A 193 9.74 -0.21 -6.88
CA PHE A 193 10.27 -1.57 -6.69
C PHE A 193 11.78 -1.65 -7.01
N LEU A 194 12.24 -1.04 -8.11
CA LEU A 194 13.65 -1.02 -8.50
C LEU A 194 14.53 -0.30 -7.46
N GLY A 195 14.04 0.82 -6.92
CA GLY A 195 14.74 1.65 -5.94
C GLY A 195 14.86 1.03 -4.55
N LEU A 196 13.85 0.27 -4.12
CA LEU A 196 13.76 -0.19 -2.71
C LEU A 196 13.95 -1.69 -2.52
N LEU A 197 13.74 -2.53 -3.53
CA LEU A 197 14.04 -3.96 -3.40
C LEU A 197 15.52 -4.22 -3.60
N ASP A 198 16.13 -4.81 -2.59
CA ASP A 198 17.47 -5.39 -2.69
C ASP A 198 17.40 -6.84 -3.20
N ASP A 199 16.89 -7.00 -4.43
CA ASP A 199 16.77 -8.29 -5.12
C ASP A 199 17.49 -8.23 -6.49
N SER A 200 18.54 -9.02 -6.64
CA SER A 200 19.30 -9.16 -7.89
C SER A 200 18.44 -9.53 -9.10
N ARG A 201 17.31 -10.24 -8.89
CA ARG A 201 16.35 -10.56 -9.96
C ARG A 201 15.65 -9.33 -10.50
N VAL A 202 15.28 -8.38 -9.62
CA VAL A 202 14.64 -7.12 -10.03
C VAL A 202 15.61 -6.33 -10.90
N LEU A 203 16.88 -6.27 -10.51
CA LEU A 203 17.92 -5.60 -11.30
C LEU A 203 18.12 -6.28 -12.66
N ALA A 204 18.18 -7.61 -12.71
CA ALA A 204 18.32 -8.35 -13.96
C ALA A 204 17.12 -8.13 -14.91
N LEU A 205 15.88 -8.14 -14.39
CA LEU A 205 14.68 -7.83 -15.16
C LEU A 205 14.71 -6.40 -15.71
N ALA A 206 15.13 -5.42 -14.89
CA ALA A 206 15.26 -4.03 -15.31
C ALA A 206 16.33 -3.86 -16.39
N GLN A 207 17.47 -4.56 -16.29
CA GLN A 207 18.51 -4.55 -17.32
C GLN A 207 18.06 -5.21 -18.62
N GLU A 208 17.29 -6.30 -18.54
CA GLU A 208 16.68 -6.94 -19.71
C GLU A 208 15.66 -6.03 -20.40
N GLU A 209 14.81 -5.38 -19.62
CA GLU A 209 13.86 -4.39 -20.11
C GLU A 209 14.57 -3.22 -20.79
N PHE A 210 15.67 -2.73 -20.21
CA PHE A 210 16.49 -1.67 -20.81
C PHE A 210 17.06 -2.10 -22.15
N ARG A 211 17.63 -3.32 -22.25
CA ARG A 211 18.22 -3.84 -23.50
C ARG A 211 17.20 -3.94 -24.63
N HIS A 212 15.95 -4.27 -24.32
CA HIS A 212 14.86 -4.36 -25.29
C HIS A 212 14.12 -3.04 -25.54
N ALA A 213 14.41 -1.98 -24.79
CA ALA A 213 13.74 -0.70 -24.94
C ALA A 213 14.09 -0.03 -26.28
N ALA A 214 13.10 0.70 -26.82
CA ALA A 214 13.29 1.49 -28.03
C ALA A 214 14.47 2.49 -27.85
N PRO A 215 15.27 2.77 -28.89
CA PRO A 215 16.44 3.66 -28.77
C PRO A 215 16.12 5.02 -28.15
N ALA A 216 14.95 5.60 -28.47
CA ALA A 216 14.52 6.87 -27.90
C ALA A 216 14.30 6.82 -26.39
N LEU A 217 13.78 5.71 -25.85
CA LEU A 217 13.60 5.53 -24.40
C LEU A 217 14.95 5.29 -23.71
N ARG A 218 15.83 4.49 -24.32
CA ARG A 218 17.19 4.27 -23.79
C ARG A 218 17.96 5.59 -23.66
N ALA A 219 17.89 6.42 -24.69
CA ALA A 219 18.54 7.74 -24.69
C ALA A 219 18.06 8.65 -23.55
N LEU A 220 16.80 8.52 -23.08
CA LEU A 220 16.33 9.29 -21.92
C LEU A 220 17.11 8.92 -20.64
N LEU A 221 17.24 7.62 -20.35
CA LEU A 221 17.97 7.17 -19.16
C LEU A 221 19.48 7.35 -19.28
N GLU A 222 20.05 7.18 -20.48
CA GLU A 222 21.46 7.49 -20.74
C GLU A 222 21.75 8.98 -20.54
N ALA A 223 20.84 9.87 -20.95
CA ALA A 223 20.98 11.31 -20.71
C ALA A 223 20.76 11.71 -19.26
N ASP A 224 19.91 11.01 -18.50
CA ASP A 224 19.76 11.19 -17.06
C ASP A 224 21.03 10.72 -16.32
N GLU A 225 21.59 9.58 -16.72
CA GLU A 225 22.84 9.04 -16.15
C GLU A 225 24.04 9.95 -16.39
N ALA A 226 24.19 10.49 -17.62
CA ALA A 226 25.24 11.46 -17.91
C ALA A 226 25.13 12.76 -17.07
N ARG A 227 23.93 13.10 -16.57
CA ARG A 227 23.70 14.25 -15.69
C ARG A 227 23.95 13.95 -14.21
N ASP A 228 23.86 12.68 -13.80
CA ASP A 228 24.15 12.22 -12.43
C ASP A 228 25.62 12.47 -12.05
N GLY A 229 26.52 12.64 -13.04
CA GLY A 229 27.89 13.14 -12.83
C GLY A 229 28.73 12.27 -11.90
N THR A 230 28.34 11.02 -11.70
CA THR A 230 29.08 10.09 -10.85
C THR A 230 30.29 9.57 -11.62
N ASP A 231 31.43 10.24 -11.42
CA ASP A 231 32.77 9.88 -11.90
C ASP A 231 33.25 8.54 -11.30
N ASN A 232 32.54 7.45 -11.55
CA ASN A 232 33.02 6.12 -11.19
C ASN A 232 33.68 5.49 -12.40
N GLU A 233 34.95 5.85 -12.62
CA GLU A 233 35.89 5.24 -13.59
C GLU A 233 36.02 3.70 -13.45
N THR A 234 35.39 3.09 -12.43
CA THR A 234 35.51 1.66 -12.13
C THR A 234 34.38 0.78 -12.69
N LEU A 235 33.31 1.32 -13.28
CA LEU A 235 32.20 0.51 -13.83
C LEU A 235 31.91 0.85 -15.30
N SER A 236 32.84 0.47 -16.17
CA SER A 236 32.67 0.41 -17.63
C SER A 236 31.65 -0.67 -18.06
N HIS A 237 30.42 -0.72 -17.54
CA HIS A 237 29.62 -1.96 -17.61
C HIS A 237 28.14 -1.71 -17.99
N ALA A 238 27.65 -2.54 -18.94
CA ALA A 238 26.26 -2.61 -19.37
C ALA A 238 25.32 -2.65 -18.14
N GLY A 239 24.63 -1.55 -17.85
CA GLY A 239 23.79 -1.40 -16.65
C GLY A 239 23.90 -0.06 -15.94
N ALA A 240 24.86 0.80 -16.30
CA ALA A 240 25.03 2.13 -15.69
C ALA A 240 23.73 2.98 -15.67
N PRO A 241 22.92 3.07 -16.76
CA PRO A 241 21.68 3.85 -16.73
C PRO A 241 20.64 3.31 -15.73
N VAL A 242 20.51 1.98 -15.63
CA VAL A 242 19.57 1.33 -14.70
C VAL A 242 20.00 1.56 -13.24
N ASN A 243 21.30 1.50 -12.98
CA ASN A 243 21.84 1.74 -11.64
C ASN A 243 21.71 3.22 -11.22
N SER A 244 21.93 4.15 -12.15
CA SER A 244 21.69 5.59 -11.89
C SER A 244 20.22 5.85 -11.59
N LEU A 245 19.29 5.29 -12.40
CA LEU A 245 17.86 5.38 -12.13
C LEU A 245 17.49 4.81 -10.75
N ARG A 246 18.02 3.63 -10.38
CA ARG A 246 17.79 3.03 -9.06
C ARG A 246 18.20 3.97 -7.94
N ARG A 247 19.38 4.58 -8.01
CA ARG A 247 19.86 5.54 -7.00
C ARG A 247 18.99 6.79 -6.96
N ALA A 248 18.64 7.35 -8.12
CA ALA A 248 17.80 8.53 -8.21
C ALA A 248 16.42 8.29 -7.57
N VAL A 249 15.79 7.14 -7.84
CA VAL A 249 14.51 6.79 -7.23
C VAL A 249 14.64 6.53 -5.74
N GLN A 250 15.74 5.91 -5.29
CA GLN A 250 16.00 5.72 -3.86
C GLN A 250 16.07 7.08 -3.14
N ALA A 251 16.78 8.05 -3.71
CA ALA A 251 16.85 9.41 -3.17
C ALA A 251 15.49 10.13 -3.21
N GLU A 252 14.73 10.00 -4.31
CA GLU A 252 13.39 10.58 -4.44
C GLU A 252 12.44 10.03 -3.36
N VAL A 253 12.43 8.70 -3.15
CA VAL A 253 11.60 8.06 -2.14
C VAL A 253 12.09 8.35 -0.72
N GLU A 254 13.40 8.51 -0.49
CA GLU A 254 13.90 8.91 0.82
C GLU A 254 13.43 10.32 1.19
N ALA A 255 13.53 11.28 0.24
CA ALA A 255 13.14 12.66 0.44
C ALA A 255 11.62 12.84 0.53
N HIS A 256 10.88 12.23 -0.40
CA HIS A 256 9.46 12.52 -0.59
C HIS A 256 8.56 11.37 -0.14
N ARG A 257 9.06 10.15 0.11
CA ARG A 257 8.27 8.93 0.36
C ARG A 257 7.31 8.55 -0.77
N CYS A 258 7.62 8.97 -1.98
CA CYS A 258 6.96 8.54 -3.22
C CYS A 258 7.91 8.68 -4.40
N ALA A 259 7.57 8.07 -5.53
CA ALA A 259 8.20 8.32 -6.82
C ALA A 259 7.14 8.70 -7.86
N SER A 260 7.50 9.57 -8.78
CA SER A 260 6.61 10.06 -9.82
C SER A 260 7.13 9.78 -11.23
N VAL A 261 6.21 9.68 -12.19
CA VAL A 261 6.55 9.66 -13.61
C VAL A 261 5.56 10.52 -14.40
N LYS A 262 6.06 11.09 -15.49
CA LYS A 262 5.30 11.92 -16.43
C LYS A 262 5.56 11.47 -17.85
N ASP A 263 4.55 10.94 -18.54
CA ASP A 263 4.56 10.57 -19.95
C ASP A 263 5.63 9.52 -20.36
N THR A 264 6.21 8.77 -19.42
CA THR A 264 7.28 7.80 -19.69
C THR A 264 6.77 6.41 -20.03
N ASN A 265 5.81 5.87 -19.26
CA ASN A 265 5.24 4.54 -19.52
C ASN A 265 4.20 4.59 -20.65
N LEU A 266 3.31 5.57 -20.56
CA LEU A 266 2.24 5.82 -21.52
C LEU A 266 2.22 7.33 -21.77
N LYS A 267 2.30 7.72 -23.04
CA LYS A 267 2.24 9.14 -23.42
C LYS A 267 0.88 9.73 -23.01
N GLY A 268 0.89 10.91 -22.39
CA GLY A 268 -0.32 11.58 -21.90
C GLY A 268 -0.79 11.09 -20.53
N ILE A 269 -0.08 10.16 -19.88
CA ILE A 269 -0.40 9.64 -18.57
C ILE A 269 0.74 9.92 -17.59
N SER A 270 0.37 10.42 -16.42
CA SER A 270 1.27 10.64 -15.30
C SER A 270 0.82 9.82 -14.09
N ALA A 271 1.77 9.47 -13.23
CA ALA A 271 1.49 8.62 -12.08
C ALA A 271 2.41 8.91 -10.90
N VAL A 272 1.88 8.83 -9.68
CA VAL A 272 2.63 8.90 -8.42
C VAL A 272 2.45 7.58 -7.69
N SER A 273 3.53 7.06 -7.11
CA SER A 273 3.57 5.78 -6.40
C SER A 273 4.21 5.93 -5.03
N ALA A 274 3.56 5.38 -4.00
CA ALA A 274 4.06 5.36 -2.63
C ALA A 274 4.29 3.91 -2.16
N PRO A 275 5.43 3.63 -1.48
CA PRO A 275 5.75 2.30 -0.99
C PRO A 275 4.92 1.91 0.24
N LEU A 276 4.57 0.63 0.34
CA LEU A 276 4.03 0.00 1.55
C LEU A 276 5.09 -0.89 2.18
N PHE A 277 5.35 -0.68 3.47
CA PHE A 277 6.37 -1.42 4.21
C PHE A 277 5.74 -2.41 5.19
N ASP A 278 6.39 -3.56 5.35
CA ASP A 278 6.04 -4.54 6.39
C ASP A 278 6.70 -4.20 7.74
N HIS A 279 6.44 -5.03 8.76
CA HIS A 279 7.03 -4.89 10.09
C HIS A 279 8.57 -4.96 10.14
N THR A 280 9.23 -5.44 9.08
CA THR A 280 10.70 -5.47 8.97
C THR A 280 11.26 -4.23 8.27
N GLY A 281 10.40 -3.33 7.78
CA GLY A 281 10.79 -2.17 6.98
C GLY A 281 11.09 -2.50 5.52
N ARG A 282 10.72 -3.70 5.05
CA ARG A 282 10.89 -4.10 3.65
C ARG A 282 9.67 -3.70 2.83
N LEU A 283 9.90 -3.35 1.57
CA LEU A 283 8.82 -3.06 0.61
C LEU A 283 8.02 -4.35 0.34
N CYS A 284 6.72 -4.31 0.56
CA CYS A 284 5.82 -5.46 0.34
C CYS A 284 4.76 -5.20 -0.75
N ALA A 285 4.39 -3.94 -0.99
CA ALA A 285 3.51 -3.52 -2.06
C ALA A 285 3.76 -2.04 -2.42
N VAL A 286 3.17 -1.59 -3.53
CA VAL A 286 3.18 -0.19 -3.94
C VAL A 286 1.76 0.26 -4.23
N LEU A 287 1.38 1.41 -3.66
CA LEU A 287 0.11 2.08 -3.90
C LEU A 287 0.35 3.17 -4.94
N THR A 288 -0.43 3.19 -6.02
CA THR A 288 -0.22 4.08 -7.16
C THR A 288 -1.50 4.81 -7.51
N ALA A 289 -1.40 6.11 -7.80
CA ALA A 289 -2.44 6.91 -8.43
C ALA A 289 -1.97 7.36 -9.81
N LEU A 290 -2.86 7.38 -10.80
CA LEU A 290 -2.57 7.86 -12.14
C LEU A 290 -3.72 8.68 -12.74
N GLY A 291 -3.38 9.49 -13.74
CA GLY A 291 -4.32 10.30 -14.48
C GLY A 291 -3.73 10.90 -15.75
N ALA A 292 -4.57 11.60 -16.51
CA ALA A 292 -4.14 12.29 -17.72
C ALA A 292 -3.23 13.46 -17.36
N THR A 293 -2.07 13.56 -18.01
CA THR A 293 -1.02 14.54 -17.68
C THR A 293 -1.51 15.99 -17.68
N GLY A 294 -2.53 16.34 -18.48
CA GLY A 294 -3.10 17.68 -18.52
C GLY A 294 -3.95 18.06 -17.29
N GLY A 295 -4.42 17.08 -16.50
CA GLY A 295 -5.28 17.30 -15.34
C GLY A 295 -4.82 16.58 -14.07
N PHE A 296 -3.63 15.96 -14.09
CA PHE A 296 -3.06 15.20 -12.98
C PHE A 296 -1.77 15.86 -12.52
N ASP A 297 -1.75 16.34 -11.27
CA ASP A 297 -0.54 16.87 -10.64
C ASP A 297 0.32 15.72 -10.11
N ALA A 298 1.40 15.43 -10.83
CA ALA A 298 2.37 14.40 -10.47
C ALA A 298 3.55 14.94 -9.64
N SER A 299 3.51 16.20 -9.19
CA SER A 299 4.59 16.74 -8.36
C SER A 299 4.74 15.95 -7.05
N PRO A 300 5.97 15.73 -6.56
CA PRO A 300 6.19 15.02 -5.29
C PRO A 300 5.54 15.69 -4.09
N GLU A 301 5.36 17.01 -4.13
CA GLU A 301 4.71 17.82 -3.09
C GLU A 301 3.25 18.17 -3.41
N GLY A 302 2.71 17.60 -4.48
CA GLY A 302 1.34 17.84 -4.93
C GLY A 302 0.29 17.16 -4.05
N PRO A 303 -0.98 17.58 -4.15
CA PRO A 303 -2.08 17.05 -3.33
C PRO A 303 -2.31 15.54 -3.53
N VAL A 304 -2.05 15.02 -4.74
CA VAL A 304 -2.15 13.59 -5.03
C VAL A 304 -1.07 12.82 -4.28
N ALA A 305 0.18 13.29 -4.35
CA ALA A 305 1.29 12.66 -3.65
C ALA A 305 1.08 12.70 -2.13
N ASP A 306 0.65 13.83 -1.57
CA ASP A 306 0.32 13.99 -0.15
C ASP A 306 -0.73 13.00 0.34
N ALA A 307 -1.83 12.85 -0.41
CA ALA A 307 -2.87 11.89 -0.10
C ALA A 307 -2.34 10.45 -0.18
N LEU A 308 -1.63 10.11 -1.26
CA LEU A 308 -1.07 8.78 -1.48
C LEU A 308 -0.12 8.36 -0.35
N ARG A 309 0.75 9.27 0.12
CA ARG A 309 1.70 9.00 1.20
C ARG A 309 1.02 8.79 2.54
N ARG A 310 0.01 9.59 2.87
CA ARG A 310 -0.77 9.41 4.10
C ARG A 310 -1.45 8.04 4.11
N GLU A 311 -2.04 7.66 2.99
CA GLU A 311 -2.73 6.38 2.84
C GLU A 311 -1.74 5.19 2.85
N ALA A 312 -0.60 5.29 2.17
CA ALA A 312 0.46 4.29 2.21
C ALA A 312 1.07 4.14 3.61
N ALA A 313 1.28 5.24 4.34
CA ALA A 313 1.75 5.21 5.72
C ALA A 313 0.74 4.55 6.66
N ALA A 314 -0.55 4.86 6.50
CA ALA A 314 -1.63 4.22 7.27
C ALA A 314 -1.71 2.71 6.99
N ALA A 315 -1.62 2.30 5.72
CA ALA A 315 -1.59 0.89 5.34
C ALA A 315 -0.35 0.18 5.89
N SER A 316 0.84 0.79 5.82
CA SER A 316 2.07 0.24 6.37
C SER A 316 1.99 0.07 7.89
N ALA A 317 1.36 1.02 8.61
CA ALA A 317 1.15 0.90 10.05
C ALA A 317 0.27 -0.30 10.43
N LEU A 318 -0.74 -0.64 9.60
CA LEU A 318 -1.54 -1.86 9.77
C LEU A 318 -0.73 -3.15 9.56
N LEU A 319 0.34 -3.08 8.76
CA LEU A 319 1.29 -4.17 8.53
C LEU A 319 2.39 -4.25 9.60
N GLY A 320 2.29 -3.44 10.66
CA GLY A 320 3.25 -3.41 11.76
C GLY A 320 4.50 -2.58 11.47
N TYR A 321 4.55 -1.84 10.37
CA TYR A 321 5.65 -0.91 10.11
C TYR A 321 5.59 0.28 11.07
N ALA A 322 6.72 0.57 11.72
CA ALA A 322 6.95 1.81 12.44
C ALA A 322 8.16 2.49 11.80
N PRO A 323 8.03 3.75 11.33
CA PRO A 323 9.20 4.47 10.82
C PRO A 323 10.25 4.56 11.93
N PRO A 324 11.56 4.49 11.58
CA PRO A 324 12.62 4.72 12.54
C PRO A 324 12.33 6.03 13.29
N ALA A 325 12.36 6.00 14.61
CA ALA A 325 12.21 7.22 15.40
C ALA A 325 13.24 8.22 14.88
N THR A 326 12.77 9.38 14.38
CA THR A 326 13.66 10.46 13.98
C THR A 326 14.57 10.73 15.17
N ARG A 327 15.88 10.44 15.04
CA ARG A 327 16.84 10.85 16.05
C ARG A 327 16.73 12.37 16.10
N ALA A 328 16.07 12.89 17.13
CA ALA A 328 16.14 14.30 17.45
C ALA A 328 17.63 14.59 17.65
N ALA A 329 18.19 15.42 16.77
CA ALA A 329 19.53 15.95 16.88
C ALA A 329 19.64 16.86 18.11
#